data_AF-A0A497FLW4-F1
#
_entry.id   AF-A0A497FLW4-F1
#
_cell.length_a   1.000
_cell.length_b   1.000
_cell.length_c   1.000
_cell.angle_alpha   90.00
_cell.angle_beta   90.00
_cell.angle_gamma   90.00
#
_symmetry.space_group_name_H-M   'P 1'
#
loop_
_entity.id
_entity.type
_entity.pdbx_description
1 polymer ?
#
loop_
_entity_poly.entity_id
_entity_poly.type
_entity_poly.pdbx_seq_one_letter_code
_entity_poly.pdbx_strand_id
1 'polypeptide(L)'
;IVAELPPGKYELSAFILPEGWTLENTELIMYEGFFRGAKLYECHNIVEDSTFYVSSIPKNLTVLGVLRYEKVYREPPPVREAGLLIVGSFTLSCFLAYIANFNTFSQLFGSIKGIVDSLMKSIKAPDWLQEAFSNYLEEYFKALREKKIPRPKRWRIVTLRELVTVIFSIIIMVIVYTFIESGTLSNFLTPSIFTYIAPRVLLTTVLIYLVSDYGESLIAKFRNIWAEIRLWPSGSLSLLLTGFLLRSPFASPSLTLYQYGCPWWEKVRITILKFLLLIFLTGFFALAYMLGFRILGDTGILICLISASFMLIPVKPYPGRELMKKKPMLWFLLFILAFTLYFTAFSNLIPRLAYIAIGFLSFLVLFYEQVFSKKTFILRFIKAPIPPPP
;
A
#
# COMPACT_ATOMS: atom_id res chain seq x y z
N ILE A 1 -7.64 40.80 -23.45
CA ILE A 1 -8.07 41.52 -24.68
C ILE A 1 -9.51 41.10 -24.92
N VAL A 2 -10.47 42.01 -24.72
CA VAL A 2 -11.86 41.80 -25.17
C VAL A 2 -11.89 42.27 -26.63
N ALA A 3 -12.32 41.41 -27.56
CA ALA A 3 -12.42 41.76 -28.96
C ALA A 3 -13.83 41.43 -29.45
N GLU A 4 -14.59 42.45 -29.82
CA GLU A 4 -15.84 42.28 -30.57
C GLU A 4 -15.50 41.94 -32.01
N LEU A 5 -15.87 40.74 -32.46
CA LEU A 5 -15.67 40.31 -33.84
C LEU A 5 -16.99 40.39 -34.63
N PRO A 6 -16.98 40.87 -35.87
CA PRO A 6 -18.16 40.91 -36.73
C PRO A 6 -18.66 39.50 -37.11
N PRO A 7 -19.84 39.36 -37.75
CA PRO A 7 -20.36 38.05 -38.13
C PRO A 7 -19.49 37.38 -39.21
N GLY A 8 -18.90 36.22 -38.92
CA GLY A 8 -18.06 35.45 -39.83
C GLY A 8 -17.78 34.03 -39.33
N LYS A 9 -17.25 33.14 -40.19
CA LYS A 9 -16.77 31.82 -39.78
C LYS A 9 -15.30 31.95 -39.35
N TYR A 10 -15.05 31.84 -38.05
CA TYR A 10 -13.70 31.88 -37.46
C TYR A 10 -13.24 30.47 -37.09
N GLU A 11 -12.00 30.12 -37.42
CA GLU A 11 -11.34 28.94 -36.86
C GLU A 11 -10.90 29.25 -35.43
N LEU A 12 -11.74 28.90 -34.46
CA LEU A 12 -11.54 29.23 -33.05
C LEU A 12 -10.36 28.46 -32.44
N SER A 13 -9.34 29.21 -32.05
CA SER A 13 -8.16 28.77 -31.29
C SER A 13 -8.14 29.37 -29.87
N ALA A 14 -9.28 29.89 -29.39
CA ALA A 14 -9.46 30.55 -28.09
C ALA A 14 -10.68 30.01 -27.33
N PHE A 15 -10.67 30.13 -26.00
CA PHE A 15 -11.75 29.70 -25.11
C PHE A 15 -12.50 30.93 -24.55
N ILE A 16 -13.83 30.93 -24.59
CA ILE A 16 -14.67 32.07 -24.19
C ILE A 16 -15.29 31.78 -22.82
N LEU A 17 -15.06 32.66 -21.84
CA LEU A 17 -15.68 32.58 -20.51
C LEU A 17 -17.04 33.32 -20.50
N PRO A 18 -17.99 32.90 -19.64
CA PRO A 18 -19.23 33.65 -19.42
C PRO A 18 -18.97 35.09 -18.96
N GLU A 19 -19.88 36.00 -19.32
CA GLU A 19 -19.76 37.42 -18.97
C GLU A 19 -19.77 37.61 -17.44
N GLY A 20 -18.79 38.36 -16.92
CA GLY A 20 -18.57 38.54 -15.47
C GLY A 20 -17.58 37.55 -14.84
N TRP A 21 -17.23 36.46 -15.52
CA TRP A 21 -16.25 35.49 -15.02
C TRP A 21 -14.82 35.93 -15.34
N THR A 22 -13.94 35.88 -14.34
CA THR A 22 -12.51 36.16 -14.49
C THR A 22 -11.69 34.89 -14.53
N LEU A 23 -10.52 34.97 -15.16
CA LEU A 23 -9.59 33.85 -15.33
C LEU A 23 -9.02 33.35 -13.99
N GLU A 24 -8.98 34.21 -12.97
CA GLU A 24 -8.52 33.89 -11.62
C GLU A 24 -9.56 33.08 -10.82
N ASN A 25 -10.84 33.23 -11.16
CA ASN A 25 -11.97 32.65 -10.43
C ASN A 25 -12.58 31.42 -11.14
N THR A 26 -11.99 30.96 -12.24
CA THR A 26 -12.54 29.87 -13.06
C THR A 26 -11.55 28.70 -13.16
N GLU A 27 -11.96 27.50 -12.76
CA GLU A 27 -11.23 26.25 -13.03
C GLU A 27 -11.74 25.60 -14.32
N LEU A 28 -10.81 25.03 -15.11
CA LEU A 28 -11.12 24.43 -16.40
C LEU A 28 -10.66 22.97 -16.41
N ILE A 29 -11.61 22.06 -16.58
CA ILE A 29 -11.39 20.61 -16.57
C ILE A 29 -11.67 20.08 -17.97
N MET A 30 -10.74 19.31 -18.53
CA MET A 30 -10.87 18.73 -19.86
C MET A 30 -11.11 17.23 -19.73
N TYR A 31 -12.17 16.77 -20.39
CA TYR A 31 -12.51 15.37 -20.53
C TYR A 31 -12.30 14.97 -22.00
N GLU A 32 -11.42 14.00 -22.23
CA GLU A 32 -11.40 13.30 -23.51
C GLU A 32 -12.58 12.33 -23.56
N GLY A 33 -13.59 12.70 -24.34
CA GLY A 33 -14.77 11.87 -24.55
C GLY A 33 -14.42 10.62 -25.36
N PHE A 34 -14.95 9.47 -24.94
CA PHE A 34 -14.78 8.17 -25.62
C PHE A 34 -15.33 8.12 -27.06
N PHE A 35 -15.97 9.17 -27.58
CA PHE A 35 -16.55 9.22 -28.91
C PHE A 35 -15.83 10.21 -29.84
N ARG A 36 -15.20 9.67 -30.89
CA ARG A 36 -14.77 10.35 -32.13
C ARG A 36 -14.09 11.72 -31.93
N GLY A 37 -13.02 11.77 -31.14
CA GLY A 37 -12.10 12.92 -31.12
C GLY A 37 -12.70 14.24 -30.62
N ALA A 38 -13.90 14.23 -30.05
CA ALA A 38 -14.49 15.39 -29.40
C ALA A 38 -13.94 15.51 -27.97
N LYS A 39 -13.48 16.71 -27.60
CA LYS A 39 -13.06 17.06 -26.24
C LYS A 39 -14.19 17.85 -25.58
N LEU A 40 -14.59 17.41 -24.39
CA LEU A 40 -15.56 18.12 -23.56
C LEU A 40 -14.78 18.92 -22.51
N TYR A 41 -15.09 20.19 -22.39
CA TYR A 41 -14.47 21.10 -21.43
C TYR A 41 -15.53 21.55 -20.43
N GLU A 42 -15.23 21.41 -19.15
CA GLU A 42 -16.05 21.88 -18.03
C GLU A 42 -15.38 23.08 -17.39
N CYS A 43 -16.14 24.17 -17.24
CA CYS A 43 -15.71 25.39 -16.60
C CYS A 43 -16.47 25.57 -15.30
N HIS A 44 -15.75 25.69 -14.20
CA HIS A 44 -16.34 25.86 -12.88
C HIS A 44 -15.90 27.18 -12.27
N ASN A 45 -16.84 28.06 -11.96
CA ASN A 45 -16.55 29.31 -11.25
C ASN A 45 -16.49 29.04 -9.75
N ILE A 46 -15.31 29.22 -9.17
CA ILE A 46 -15.00 28.92 -7.77
C ILE A 46 -15.76 29.86 -6.81
N VAL A 47 -16.07 31.07 -7.26
CA VAL A 47 -16.71 32.11 -6.44
C VAL A 47 -18.23 31.99 -6.48
N GLU A 48 -18.78 31.69 -7.64
CA GLU A 48 -20.22 31.60 -7.87
C GLU A 48 -20.78 30.17 -7.78
N ASP A 49 -19.93 29.16 -7.57
CA ASP A 49 -20.25 27.72 -7.49
C ASP A 49 -21.15 27.24 -8.64
N SER A 50 -20.81 27.66 -9.85
CA SER A 50 -21.59 27.38 -11.06
C SER A 50 -20.73 26.76 -12.16
N THR A 51 -21.34 25.87 -12.95
CA THR A 51 -20.63 25.05 -13.94
C THR A 51 -21.19 25.25 -15.34
N PHE A 52 -20.30 25.42 -16.32
CA PHE A 52 -20.63 25.60 -17.73
C PHE A 52 -19.87 24.58 -18.60
N TYR A 53 -20.55 23.97 -19.58
CA TYR A 53 -19.97 22.92 -20.42
C TYR A 53 -19.78 23.41 -21.87
N VAL A 54 -18.61 23.15 -22.44
CA VAL A 54 -18.27 23.47 -23.84
C VAL A 54 -17.77 22.21 -24.52
N SER A 55 -18.36 21.85 -25.67
CA SER A 55 -17.87 20.75 -26.51
C SER A 55 -17.11 21.29 -27.71
N SER A 56 -15.98 20.69 -28.05
CA SER A 56 -15.15 21.13 -29.18
C SER A 56 -14.52 19.95 -29.92
N ILE A 57 -14.43 20.06 -31.25
CA ILE A 57 -13.98 19.02 -32.19
C ILE A 57 -12.61 19.31 -32.88
N PRO A 58 -12.00 20.52 -32.88
CA PRO A 58 -10.80 20.77 -33.66
C PRO A 58 -9.52 20.26 -32.98
N LYS A 59 -8.54 19.89 -33.83
CA LYS A 59 -7.29 19.20 -33.46
C LYS A 59 -6.24 20.07 -32.76
N ASN A 60 -6.30 21.40 -32.91
CA ASN A 60 -5.28 22.32 -32.37
C ASN A 60 -5.96 23.38 -31.51
N LEU A 61 -5.99 23.15 -30.19
CA LEU A 61 -6.48 24.10 -29.21
C LEU A 61 -5.32 24.51 -28.30
N THR A 62 -4.91 25.77 -28.38
CA THR A 62 -3.91 26.35 -27.47
C THR A 62 -4.64 26.84 -26.23
N VAL A 63 -4.67 26.02 -25.18
CA VAL A 63 -5.28 26.38 -23.90
C VAL A 63 -4.36 27.38 -23.19
N LEU A 64 -4.78 28.64 -23.08
CA LEU A 64 -4.24 29.60 -22.12
C LEU A 64 -5.04 29.47 -20.81
N GLY A 65 -4.75 28.43 -20.03
CA GLY A 65 -5.44 28.13 -18.77
C GLY A 65 -4.81 26.94 -18.04
N VAL A 66 -4.65 27.05 -16.71
CA VAL A 66 -3.88 26.11 -15.89
C VAL A 66 -4.66 24.81 -15.66
N LEU A 67 -4.22 23.74 -16.31
CA LEU A 67 -4.58 22.36 -15.93
C LEU A 67 -4.12 22.13 -14.48
N ARG A 68 -5.05 21.99 -13.52
CA ARG A 68 -4.70 21.44 -12.20
C ARG A 68 -4.45 19.94 -12.34
N TYR A 69 -3.25 19.61 -12.79
CA TYR A 69 -2.67 18.31 -12.52
C TYR A 69 -2.59 18.14 -11.00
N GLU A 70 -3.07 17.00 -10.46
CA GLU A 70 -2.66 16.57 -9.12
C GLU A 70 -1.13 16.59 -9.13
N LYS A 71 -0.55 17.55 -8.38
CA LYS A 71 0.89 17.83 -8.43
C LYS A 71 1.59 16.54 -8.02
N VAL A 72 2.27 15.92 -8.98
CA VAL A 72 3.04 14.72 -8.73
C VAL A 72 4.30 15.17 -8.00
N TYR A 73 4.33 14.99 -6.68
CA TYR A 73 5.46 15.37 -5.84
C TYR A 73 6.61 14.35 -5.93
N ARG A 74 6.29 13.11 -6.31
CA ARG A 74 7.25 12.02 -6.49
C ARG A 74 7.31 11.59 -7.95
N GLU A 75 8.46 11.82 -8.56
CA GLU A 75 8.77 11.27 -9.88
C GLU A 75 9.37 9.85 -9.73
N PRO A 76 9.02 8.91 -10.63
CA PRO A 76 9.61 7.58 -10.60
C PRO A 76 11.12 7.69 -10.90
N PRO A 77 11.99 7.04 -10.11
CA PRO A 77 13.43 7.12 -10.33
C PRO A 77 13.83 6.42 -11.64
N PRO A 78 14.92 6.86 -12.30
CA PRO A 78 15.50 6.17 -13.43
C PRO A 78 15.80 4.71 -13.11
N VAL A 79 15.68 3.82 -14.11
CA VAL A 79 15.77 2.36 -13.92
C VAL A 79 17.02 1.90 -13.14
N ARG A 80 18.17 2.51 -13.41
CA ARG A 80 19.43 2.19 -12.72
C ARG A 80 19.38 2.55 -11.23
N GLU A 81 18.89 3.73 -10.91
CA GLU A 81 18.75 4.20 -9.53
C GLU A 81 17.66 3.42 -8.80
N ALA A 82 16.53 3.16 -9.46
CA ALA A 82 15.46 2.31 -8.97
C ALA A 82 15.99 0.92 -8.56
N GLY A 83 16.83 0.31 -9.39
CA GLY A 83 17.49 -0.96 -9.08
C GLY A 83 18.36 -0.89 -7.83
N LEU A 84 19.20 0.13 -7.69
CA LEU A 84 20.05 0.31 -6.51
C LEU A 84 19.23 0.51 -5.23
N LEU A 85 18.19 1.36 -5.27
CA LEU A 85 17.33 1.61 -4.11
C LEU A 85 16.58 0.36 -3.69
N ILE A 86 16.00 -0.37 -4.65
CA ILE A 86 15.24 -1.60 -4.38
C ILE A 86 16.16 -2.69 -3.82
N VAL A 87 17.31 -2.94 -4.44
CA VAL A 87 18.27 -3.95 -3.97
C VAL A 87 18.80 -3.58 -2.60
N GLY A 88 19.11 -2.30 -2.37
CA GLY A 88 19.52 -1.79 -1.06
C GLY A 88 18.45 -2.02 0.01
N SER A 89 17.20 -1.65 -0.28
CA SER A 89 16.08 -1.83 0.65
C SER A 89 15.78 -3.31 0.92
N PHE A 90 15.79 -4.14 -0.12
CA PHE A 90 15.64 -5.59 0.00
C PHE A 90 16.74 -6.19 0.88
N THR A 91 17.99 -5.82 0.65
CA THR A 91 19.15 -6.33 1.40
C THR A 91 19.09 -5.91 2.86
N LEU A 92 18.83 -4.62 3.13
CA LEU A 92 18.68 -4.11 4.50
C LEU A 92 17.53 -4.79 5.25
N SER A 93 16.41 -5.00 4.56
CA SER A 93 15.25 -5.65 5.16
C SER A 93 15.48 -7.13 5.46
N CYS A 94 16.16 -7.85 4.56
CA CYS A 94 16.59 -9.22 4.80
C CYS A 94 17.59 -9.30 5.97
N PHE A 95 18.54 -8.37 6.03
CA PHE A 95 19.52 -8.29 7.11
C PHE A 95 18.86 -8.06 8.48
N LEU A 96 17.94 -7.09 8.58
CA LEU A 96 17.19 -6.83 9.81
C LEU A 96 16.29 -8.01 10.20
N ALA A 97 15.63 -8.65 9.24
CA ALA A 97 14.83 -9.85 9.48
C ALA A 97 15.70 -11.01 10.00
N TYR A 98 16.91 -11.16 9.45
CA TYR A 98 17.87 -12.17 9.89
C TYR A 98 18.37 -11.90 11.32
N ILE A 99 18.79 -10.66 11.63
CA ILE A 99 19.23 -10.25 12.97
C ILE A 99 18.12 -10.39 14.01
N ALA A 100 16.87 -10.07 13.65
CA ALA A 100 15.72 -10.21 14.54
C ALA A 100 15.51 -11.66 15.05
N ASN A 101 16.05 -12.64 14.33
CA ASN A 101 16.00 -14.05 14.70
C ASN A 101 17.16 -14.49 15.62
N PHE A 102 18.11 -13.59 15.92
CA PHE A 102 19.21 -13.79 16.89
C PHE A 102 19.00 -12.96 18.17
N ASN A 103 19.63 -13.40 19.27
CA ASN A 103 19.58 -12.71 20.57
C ASN A 103 20.20 -11.30 20.57
N THR A 104 20.84 -10.85 19.48
CA THR A 104 21.44 -9.52 19.32
C THR A 104 20.43 -8.40 19.06
N PHE A 105 19.19 -8.72 18.67
CA PHE A 105 18.15 -7.71 18.46
C PHE A 105 17.80 -6.92 19.74
N SER A 106 17.97 -7.52 20.92
CA SER A 106 17.82 -6.80 22.19
C SER A 106 18.89 -5.74 22.45
N GLN A 107 20.06 -5.83 21.80
CA GLN A 107 21.08 -4.77 21.86
C GLN A 107 20.66 -3.57 20.99
N LEU A 108 20.08 -3.81 19.81
CA LEU A 108 19.49 -2.75 18.97
C LEU A 108 18.27 -2.09 19.64
N PHE A 109 17.52 -2.84 20.45
CA PHE A 109 16.41 -2.29 21.23
C PHE A 109 16.87 -1.19 22.19
N GLY A 110 18.05 -1.32 22.82
CA GLY A 110 18.61 -0.25 23.66
C GLY A 110 18.80 1.05 22.88
N SER A 111 19.29 0.96 21.65
CA SER A 111 19.45 2.11 20.75
C SER A 111 18.11 2.70 20.30
N ILE A 112 17.13 1.86 19.96
CA ILE A 112 15.78 2.30 19.56
C ILE A 112 15.05 2.96 20.74
N LYS A 113 15.13 2.38 21.95
CA LYS A 113 14.56 2.96 23.17
C LYS A 113 15.18 4.33 23.45
N GLY A 114 16.50 4.47 23.31
CA GLY A 114 17.19 5.76 23.46
C GLY A 114 16.74 6.82 22.44
N ILE A 115 16.53 6.44 21.17
CA ILE A 115 16.01 7.35 20.14
C ILE A 115 14.56 7.74 20.42
N VAL A 116 13.71 6.78 20.81
CA VAL A 116 12.30 7.03 21.15
C VAL A 116 12.19 7.93 22.38
N ASP A 117 12.97 7.67 23.43
CA ASP A 117 13.00 8.51 24.63
C ASP A 117 13.48 9.93 24.32
N SER A 118 14.45 10.09 23.40
CA SER A 118 14.91 11.39 22.94
C SER A 118 13.83 12.15 22.15
N LEU A 119 13.11 11.46 21.26
CA LEU A 119 12.01 12.03 20.48
C LEU A 119 10.81 12.41 21.37
N MET A 120 10.46 11.55 22.33
CA MET A 120 9.36 11.81 23.26
C MET A 120 9.65 12.99 24.20
N LYS A 121 10.91 13.12 24.66
CA LYS A 121 11.36 14.30 25.41
C LYS A 121 11.33 15.57 24.56
N SER A 122 11.68 15.49 23.27
CA SER A 122 11.60 16.60 22.33
C SER A 122 10.16 17.10 22.13
N ILE A 123 9.18 16.18 22.13
CA ILE A 123 7.75 16.48 21.93
C ILE A 123 7.05 16.87 23.26
N LYS A 124 7.76 16.89 24.40
CA LYS A 124 7.18 17.11 25.74
C LYS A 124 5.96 16.21 26.01
N ALA A 125 6.06 14.94 25.64
CA ALA A 125 4.99 13.99 25.92
C ALA A 125 4.82 13.78 27.44
N PRO A 126 3.59 13.53 27.93
CA PRO A 126 3.36 13.23 29.34
C PRO A 126 4.10 11.97 29.79
N ASP A 127 4.64 11.97 31.00
CA ASP A 127 5.44 10.86 31.54
C ASP A 127 4.67 9.51 31.53
N TRP A 128 3.36 9.55 31.80
CA TRP A 128 2.50 8.35 31.76
C TRP A 128 2.42 7.71 30.37
N LEU A 129 2.49 8.52 29.30
CA LEU A 129 2.46 8.04 27.92
C LEU A 129 3.82 7.47 27.52
N GLN A 130 4.90 8.04 28.05
CA GLN A 130 6.26 7.53 27.87
C GLN A 130 6.45 6.18 28.56
N GLU A 131 5.97 6.05 29.79
CA GLU A 131 5.96 4.79 30.52
C GLU A 131 5.06 3.75 29.84
N ALA A 132 3.84 4.11 29.43
CA ALA A 132 2.94 3.19 28.74
C ALA A 132 3.53 2.69 27.41
N PHE A 133 4.15 3.58 26.63
CA PHE A 133 4.76 3.23 25.35
C PHE A 133 6.02 2.39 25.52
N SER A 134 6.90 2.77 26.45
CA SER A 134 8.13 2.03 26.74
C SER A 134 7.85 0.65 27.36
N ASN A 135 6.88 0.55 28.28
CA ASN A 135 6.43 -0.73 28.83
C ASN A 135 5.76 -1.60 27.78
N TYR A 136 4.91 -1.02 26.92
CA TYR A 136 4.31 -1.75 25.81
C TYR A 136 5.39 -2.30 24.88
N LEU A 137 6.35 -1.48 24.45
CA LEU A 137 7.47 -1.94 23.64
C LEU A 137 8.23 -3.06 24.38
N GLU A 138 8.64 -2.86 25.64
CA GLU A 138 9.42 -3.85 26.37
C GLU A 138 8.68 -5.20 26.56
N GLU A 139 7.40 -5.17 26.95
CA GLU A 139 6.57 -6.38 27.07
C GLU A 139 6.36 -7.04 25.71
N TYR A 140 6.22 -6.24 24.65
CA TYR A 140 6.05 -6.69 23.28
C TYR A 140 7.32 -7.35 22.71
N PHE A 141 8.50 -6.76 22.96
CA PHE A 141 9.80 -7.33 22.59
C PHE A 141 10.16 -8.56 23.44
N LYS A 142 9.75 -8.60 24.70
CA LYS A 142 9.82 -9.82 25.52
C LYS A 142 8.89 -10.91 24.95
N ALA A 143 7.68 -10.55 24.52
CA ALA A 143 6.72 -11.48 23.89
C ALA A 143 7.17 -11.98 22.50
N LEU A 144 8.07 -11.28 21.80
CA LEU A 144 8.72 -11.78 20.58
C LEU A 144 9.62 -13.00 20.85
N ARG A 145 10.12 -13.19 22.08
CA ARG A 145 10.84 -14.41 22.49
C ARG A 145 9.89 -15.61 22.63
N GLU A 146 8.59 -15.38 22.86
CA GLU A 146 7.62 -16.44 23.04
C GLU A 146 6.94 -16.84 21.72
N LYS A 147 7.52 -17.89 21.14
CA LYS A 147 6.96 -18.73 20.08
C LYS A 147 5.47 -19.03 20.29
N LYS A 148 4.70 -18.83 19.22
CA LYS A 148 3.36 -19.40 18.92
C LYS A 148 2.31 -19.14 20.00
N ILE A 149 1.19 -18.57 19.58
CA ILE A 149 0.14 -18.13 20.51
C ILE A 149 -0.63 -19.37 21.01
N PRO A 150 -0.84 -19.51 22.34
CA PRO A 150 -1.70 -20.55 22.89
C PRO A 150 -3.16 -20.28 22.50
N ARG A 151 -3.95 -21.34 22.28
CA ARG A 151 -5.36 -21.19 21.92
C ARG A 151 -6.10 -20.46 23.06
N PRO A 152 -6.83 -19.36 22.79
CA PRO A 152 -7.49 -18.61 23.84
C PRO A 152 -8.65 -19.41 24.43
N LYS A 153 -8.92 -19.20 25.73
CA LYS A 153 -10.05 -19.81 26.44
C LYS A 153 -11.42 -19.28 25.95
N ARG A 154 -11.47 -18.08 25.36
CA ARG A 154 -12.67 -17.48 24.76
C ARG A 154 -12.37 -16.99 23.35
N TRP A 155 -13.19 -17.38 22.39
CA TRP A 155 -13.08 -16.95 21.00
C TRP A 155 -13.57 -15.51 20.86
N ARG A 156 -12.73 -14.64 20.30
CA ARG A 156 -13.11 -13.26 19.96
C ARG A 156 -12.66 -12.93 18.55
N ILE A 157 -13.55 -12.31 17.76
CA ILE A 157 -13.24 -11.93 16.38
C ILE A 157 -12.20 -10.80 16.36
N VAL A 158 -12.32 -9.83 17.28
CA VAL A 158 -11.38 -8.73 17.47
C VAL A 158 -10.99 -8.62 18.94
N THR A 159 -9.70 -8.52 19.20
CA THR A 159 -9.16 -8.21 20.54
C THR A 159 -8.68 -6.76 20.60
N LEU A 160 -8.76 -6.14 21.78
CA LEU A 160 -8.28 -4.76 21.99
C LEU A 160 -6.80 -4.61 21.60
N ARG A 161 -5.99 -5.63 21.88
CA ARG A 161 -4.57 -5.70 21.53
C ARG A 161 -4.33 -5.71 20.01
N GLU A 162 -5.16 -6.44 19.25
CA GLU A 162 -5.13 -6.40 17.77
C GLU A 162 -5.47 -5.00 17.27
N LEU A 163 -6.52 -4.36 17.82
CA LEU A 163 -6.95 -3.03 17.40
C LEU A 163 -5.86 -1.98 17.64
N VAL A 164 -5.22 -1.99 18.81
CA VAL A 164 -4.08 -1.11 19.13
C VAL A 164 -2.93 -1.35 18.14
N THR A 165 -2.61 -2.61 17.86
CA THR A 165 -1.56 -2.99 16.91
C THR A 165 -1.86 -2.48 15.50
N VAL A 166 -3.11 -2.61 15.06
CA VAL A 166 -3.59 -2.13 13.76
C VAL A 166 -3.40 -0.62 13.65
N ILE A 167 -3.85 0.14 14.67
CA ILE A 167 -3.73 1.59 14.70
C ILE A 167 -2.26 2.02 14.59
N PHE A 168 -1.37 1.44 15.41
CA PHE A 168 0.06 1.76 15.34
C PHE A 168 0.68 1.42 13.99
N SER A 169 0.31 0.28 13.41
CA SER A 169 0.81 -0.14 12.09
C SER A 169 0.39 0.83 10.99
N ILE A 170 -0.88 1.26 11.00
CA ILE A 170 -1.41 2.24 10.05
C ILE A 170 -0.69 3.58 10.22
N ILE A 171 -0.50 4.06 11.45
CA ILE A 171 0.23 5.31 11.71
C ILE A 171 1.64 5.28 11.12
N ILE A 172 2.39 4.19 11.35
CA ILE A 172 3.75 4.03 10.80
C ILE A 172 3.73 4.06 9.27
N MET A 173 2.80 3.33 8.65
CA MET A 173 2.66 3.32 7.19
C MET A 173 2.31 4.71 6.66
N VAL A 174 1.34 5.40 7.26
CA VAL A 174 0.93 6.74 6.81
C VAL A 174 2.10 7.71 6.87
N ILE A 175 2.86 7.71 7.95
CA ILE A 175 4.05 8.58 8.09
C ILE A 175 5.05 8.29 6.97
N VAL A 176 5.42 7.01 6.78
CA VAL A 176 6.45 6.61 5.80
C VAL A 176 6.00 6.89 4.37
N TYR A 177 4.78 6.48 3.99
CA TYR A 177 4.29 6.66 2.63
C TYR A 177 3.96 8.12 2.32
N THR A 178 3.50 8.92 3.29
CA THR A 178 3.35 10.38 3.09
C THR A 178 4.71 11.03 2.85
N PHE A 179 5.76 10.62 3.56
CA PHE A 179 7.12 11.10 3.31
C PHE A 179 7.60 10.72 1.90
N ILE A 180 7.37 9.49 1.47
CA ILE A 180 7.77 9.05 0.13
C ILE A 180 7.04 9.85 -0.95
N GLU A 181 5.73 9.99 -0.83
CA GLU A 181 4.91 10.75 -1.78
C GLU A 181 5.25 12.24 -1.78
N SER A 182 5.73 12.81 -0.67
CA SER A 182 6.18 14.20 -0.62
C SER A 182 7.45 14.50 -1.43
N GLY A 183 8.20 13.46 -1.81
CA GLY A 183 9.43 13.54 -2.62
C GLY A 183 10.66 14.08 -1.88
N THR A 184 10.50 15.12 -1.05
CA THR A 184 11.60 15.76 -0.30
C THR A 184 11.23 16.04 1.15
N LEU A 185 12.25 16.13 2.02
CA LEU A 185 12.06 16.43 3.44
C LEU A 185 11.45 17.83 3.66
N SER A 186 11.83 18.82 2.86
CA SER A 186 11.26 20.18 2.95
C SER A 186 9.77 20.18 2.62
N ASN A 187 9.37 19.43 1.60
CA ASN A 187 7.97 19.25 1.24
C ASN A 187 7.22 18.55 2.36
N PHE A 188 7.75 17.43 2.88
CA PHE A 188 7.10 16.64 3.95
C PHE A 188 6.69 17.47 5.17
N LEU A 189 7.52 18.42 5.57
CA LEU A 189 7.27 19.28 6.74
C LEU A 189 6.27 20.42 6.46
N THR A 190 5.81 20.57 5.21
CA THR A 190 4.85 21.62 4.84
C THR A 190 3.43 21.21 5.25
N PRO A 191 2.66 22.08 5.93
CA PRO A 191 1.29 21.76 6.38
C PRO A 191 0.34 21.32 5.26
N SER A 192 0.53 21.81 4.03
CA SER A 192 -0.30 21.45 2.87
C SER A 192 -0.19 19.98 2.47
N ILE A 193 0.91 19.30 2.81
CA ILE A 193 1.07 17.86 2.57
C ILE A 193 0.20 17.05 3.51
N PHE A 194 0.04 17.50 4.76
CA PHE A 194 -0.81 16.84 5.74
C PHE A 194 -2.30 17.03 5.46
N THR A 195 -2.70 18.10 4.76
CA THR A 195 -4.09 18.30 4.35
C THR A 195 -4.41 17.64 3.01
N TYR A 196 -3.44 17.56 2.09
CA TYR A 196 -3.65 16.99 0.77
C TYR A 196 -3.19 15.53 0.66
N ILE A 197 -1.91 15.21 0.84
CA ILE A 197 -1.35 13.87 0.59
C ILE A 197 -1.73 12.88 1.68
N ALA A 198 -1.55 13.24 2.95
CA ALA A 198 -1.71 12.32 4.08
C ALA A 198 -3.10 11.65 4.14
N PRO A 199 -4.24 12.33 3.89
CA PRO A 199 -5.54 11.68 3.88
C PRO A 199 -5.70 10.62 2.78
N ARG A 200 -5.11 10.82 1.59
CA ARG A 200 -5.16 9.81 0.51
C ARG A 200 -4.31 8.59 0.86
N VAL A 201 -3.13 8.83 1.43
CA VAL A 201 -2.25 7.76 1.94
C VAL A 201 -2.93 7.01 3.09
N LEU A 202 -3.60 7.71 4.01
CA LEU A 202 -4.39 7.10 5.10
C LEU A 202 -5.50 6.21 4.56
N LEU A 203 -6.30 6.71 3.61
CA LEU A 203 -7.36 5.90 3.00
C LEU A 203 -6.80 4.62 2.36
N THR A 204 -5.71 4.76 1.60
CA THR A 204 -5.04 3.65 0.92
C THR A 204 -4.50 2.62 1.91
N THR A 205 -3.78 3.07 2.94
CA THR A 205 -3.19 2.21 3.96
C THR A 205 -4.26 1.47 4.77
N VAL A 206 -5.34 2.16 5.17
CA VAL A 206 -6.48 1.54 5.88
C VAL A 206 -7.12 0.45 5.02
N LEU A 207 -7.43 0.73 3.75
CA LEU A 207 -8.05 -0.24 2.84
C LEU A 207 -7.18 -1.49 2.68
N ILE A 208 -5.88 -1.31 2.42
CA ILE A 208 -4.96 -2.44 2.23
C ILE A 208 -4.79 -3.22 3.53
N TYR A 209 -4.66 -2.55 4.66
CA TYR A 209 -4.45 -3.21 5.95
C TYR A 209 -5.65 -4.07 6.35
N LEU A 210 -6.86 -3.56 6.17
CA LEU A 210 -8.11 -4.28 6.43
C LEU A 210 -8.23 -5.55 5.58
N VAL A 211 -7.85 -5.46 4.31
CA VAL A 211 -7.97 -6.58 3.37
C VAL A 211 -6.80 -7.57 3.50
N SER A 212 -5.58 -7.09 3.78
CA SER A 212 -4.37 -7.92 3.87
C SER A 212 -4.22 -8.62 5.22
N ASP A 213 -3.85 -7.88 6.26
CA ASP A 213 -3.42 -8.47 7.54
C ASP A 213 -4.62 -8.85 8.40
N TYR A 214 -5.64 -7.97 8.42
CA TYR A 214 -6.89 -8.29 9.08
C TYR A 214 -7.70 -9.35 8.33
N GLY A 215 -7.73 -9.29 6.99
CA GLY A 215 -8.30 -10.34 6.15
C GLY A 215 -7.64 -11.70 6.37
N GLU A 216 -6.31 -11.76 6.47
CA GLU A 216 -5.59 -13.01 6.78
C GLU A 216 -6.04 -13.62 8.12
N SER A 217 -6.10 -12.78 9.17
CA SER A 217 -6.56 -13.19 10.50
C SER A 217 -8.01 -13.69 10.47
N LEU A 218 -8.90 -12.98 9.77
CA LEU A 218 -10.30 -13.39 9.61
C LEU A 218 -10.43 -14.72 8.86
N ILE A 219 -9.73 -14.89 7.72
CA ILE A 219 -9.76 -16.14 6.96
C ILE A 219 -9.29 -17.32 7.82
N ALA A 220 -8.24 -17.13 8.62
CA ALA A 220 -7.78 -18.15 9.56
C ALA A 220 -8.85 -18.47 10.61
N LYS A 221 -9.47 -17.46 11.23
CA LYS A 221 -10.51 -17.62 12.25
C LYS A 221 -11.76 -18.33 11.68
N PHE A 222 -12.20 -18.00 10.46
CA PHE A 222 -13.29 -18.70 9.76
C PHE A 222 -12.97 -20.18 9.47
N ARG A 223 -11.68 -20.55 9.41
CA ARG A 223 -11.21 -21.93 9.25
C ARG A 223 -10.94 -22.64 10.57
N ASN A 224 -11.45 -22.11 11.69
CA ASN A 224 -11.21 -22.63 13.05
C ASN A 224 -9.72 -22.64 13.47
N ILE A 225 -8.91 -21.75 12.89
CA ILE A 225 -7.51 -21.56 13.24
C ILE A 225 -7.38 -20.21 13.95
N TRP A 226 -7.00 -20.23 15.23
CA TRP A 226 -6.73 -18.97 15.93
C TRP A 226 -5.50 -18.28 15.33
N ALA A 227 -5.66 -17.01 14.99
CA ALA A 227 -4.62 -16.12 14.49
C ALA A 227 -4.76 -14.75 15.17
N GLU A 228 -3.63 -14.13 15.54
CA GLU A 228 -3.61 -12.75 16.05
C GLU A 228 -2.66 -11.89 15.25
N ILE A 229 -3.06 -10.64 15.03
CA ILE A 229 -2.21 -9.61 14.42
C ILE A 229 -1.32 -9.02 15.51
N ARG A 230 -0.03 -8.96 15.20
CA ARG A 230 1.04 -8.57 16.11
C ARG A 230 1.95 -7.60 15.38
N LEU A 231 2.33 -6.51 16.05
CA LEU A 231 3.35 -5.58 15.56
C LEU A 231 4.67 -6.33 15.30
N TRP A 232 5.43 -5.94 14.31
CA TRP A 232 6.71 -6.57 14.03
C TRP A 232 7.79 -5.52 14.12
N PRO A 233 8.49 -5.38 15.25
CA PRO A 233 9.37 -4.23 15.42
C PRO A 233 10.53 -4.18 14.43
N SER A 234 11.07 -5.34 14.01
CA SER A 234 12.07 -5.35 12.95
C SER A 234 11.46 -5.01 11.59
N GLY A 235 10.20 -5.37 11.34
CA GLY A 235 9.44 -4.93 10.16
C GLY A 235 9.15 -3.43 10.16
N SER A 236 8.68 -2.89 11.28
CA SER A 236 8.46 -1.46 11.50
C SER A 236 9.75 -0.67 11.35
N LEU A 237 10.84 -1.12 11.98
CA LEU A 237 12.16 -0.50 11.86
C LEU A 237 12.68 -0.58 10.42
N SER A 238 12.54 -1.73 9.77
CA SER A 238 12.92 -1.90 8.37
C SER A 238 12.12 -0.97 7.47
N LEU A 239 10.81 -0.82 7.71
CA LEU A 239 9.95 0.07 6.95
C LEU A 239 10.38 1.54 7.11
N LEU A 240 10.67 1.95 8.34
CA LEU A 240 11.19 3.29 8.63
C LEU A 240 12.54 3.53 7.94
N LEU A 241 13.50 2.63 8.12
CA LEU A 241 14.85 2.80 7.55
C LEU A 241 14.84 2.79 6.02
N THR A 242 14.16 1.82 5.41
CA THR A 242 14.07 1.73 3.95
C THR A 242 13.23 2.86 3.34
N GLY A 243 12.18 3.30 4.03
CA GLY A 243 11.37 4.43 3.61
C GLY A 243 12.10 5.77 3.70
N PHE A 244 12.72 6.08 4.84
CA PHE A 244 13.38 7.38 5.04
C PHE A 244 14.76 7.48 4.41
N LEU A 245 15.60 6.43 4.50
CA LEU A 245 16.97 6.48 3.97
C LEU A 245 17.04 6.19 2.48
N LEU A 246 16.23 5.24 2.00
CA LEU A 246 16.32 4.73 0.62
C LEU A 246 15.13 5.15 -0.25
N ARG A 247 14.12 5.85 0.32
CA ARG A 247 12.89 6.25 -0.39
C ARG A 247 12.19 5.10 -1.11
N SER A 248 12.40 3.89 -0.61
CA SER A 248 11.97 2.64 -1.22
C SER A 248 11.57 1.72 -0.07
N PRO A 249 10.37 1.90 0.50
CA PRO A 249 9.93 1.13 1.66
C PRO A 249 9.88 -0.34 1.26
N PHE A 250 10.46 -1.22 2.08
CA PHE A 250 10.47 -2.65 1.77
C PHE A 250 10.23 -3.49 3.02
N ALA A 251 9.10 -3.27 3.70
CA ALA A 251 8.71 -4.07 4.85
C ALA A 251 7.23 -3.95 5.18
N SER A 252 6.78 -4.76 6.14
CA SER A 252 5.47 -4.65 6.79
C SER A 252 5.64 -4.40 8.29
N PRO A 253 4.89 -3.46 8.89
CA PRO A 253 4.96 -3.15 10.32
C PRO A 253 4.29 -4.22 11.20
N SER A 254 3.51 -5.14 10.62
CA SER A 254 2.76 -6.16 11.34
C SER A 254 2.89 -7.53 10.70
N LEU A 255 2.56 -8.55 11.49
CA LEU A 255 2.53 -9.94 11.08
C LEU A 255 1.37 -10.70 11.75
N THR A 256 0.84 -11.68 11.03
CA THR A 256 -0.22 -12.57 11.53
C THR A 256 0.42 -13.81 12.16
N LEU A 257 0.20 -14.03 13.45
CA LEU A 257 0.68 -15.21 14.17
C LEU A 257 -0.42 -16.25 14.31
N TYR A 258 -0.12 -17.48 13.86
CA TYR A 258 -1.03 -18.62 13.97
C TYR A 258 -0.83 -19.40 15.28
N GLN A 259 -1.91 -20.05 15.75
CA GLN A 259 -1.90 -20.93 16.91
C GLN A 259 -0.91 -22.10 16.80
N TYR A 260 -0.56 -22.67 17.97
CA TYR A 260 0.18 -23.93 18.05
C TYR A 260 -0.57 -25.07 17.33
N GLY A 261 0.18 -25.94 16.66
CA GLY A 261 -0.40 -27.07 15.92
C GLY A 261 -1.13 -26.72 14.61
N CYS A 262 -1.18 -25.44 14.20
CA CYS A 262 -1.79 -25.05 12.93
C CYS A 262 -1.14 -25.83 11.75
N PRO A 263 -1.92 -26.56 10.94
CA PRO A 263 -1.41 -27.37 9.85
C PRO A 263 -0.61 -26.57 8.83
N TRP A 264 0.47 -27.17 8.30
CA TRP A 264 1.33 -26.49 7.35
C TRP A 264 0.60 -26.16 6.04
N TRP A 265 -0.33 -27.01 5.59
CA TRP A 265 -1.07 -26.82 4.34
C TRP A 265 -2.05 -25.65 4.43
N GLU A 266 -2.67 -25.41 5.59
CA GLU A 266 -3.55 -24.26 5.81
C GLU A 266 -2.75 -22.96 5.83
N LYS A 267 -1.58 -22.93 6.47
CA LYS A 267 -0.69 -21.75 6.43
C LYS A 267 -0.28 -21.42 5.00
N VAL A 268 0.16 -22.43 4.25
CA VAL A 268 0.53 -22.27 2.84
C VAL A 268 -0.65 -21.76 2.01
N ARG A 269 -1.84 -22.33 2.22
CA ARG A 269 -3.05 -21.92 1.51
C ARG A 269 -3.42 -20.47 1.81
N ILE A 270 -3.46 -20.08 3.08
CA ILE A 270 -3.77 -18.70 3.50
C ILE A 270 -2.73 -17.73 2.93
N THR A 271 -1.46 -18.13 2.88
CA THR A 271 -0.39 -17.34 2.23
C THR A 271 -0.67 -17.09 0.75
N ILE A 272 -1.07 -18.13 0.01
CA ILE A 272 -1.40 -18.03 -1.42
C ILE A 272 -2.64 -17.16 -1.61
N LEU A 273 -3.67 -17.32 -0.77
CA LEU A 273 -4.87 -16.49 -0.81
C LEU A 273 -4.55 -15.01 -0.57
N LYS A 274 -3.73 -14.72 0.46
CA LYS A 274 -3.25 -13.37 0.75
C LYS A 274 -2.46 -12.79 -0.43
N PHE A 275 -1.60 -13.59 -1.05
CA PHE A 275 -0.85 -13.18 -2.24
C PHE A 275 -1.77 -12.76 -3.36
N LEU A 276 -2.72 -13.63 -3.72
CA LEU A 276 -3.67 -13.36 -4.79
C LEU A 276 -4.52 -12.12 -4.49
N LEU A 277 -4.93 -11.95 -3.23
CA LEU A 277 -5.70 -10.79 -2.79
C LEU A 277 -4.90 -9.48 -2.92
N LEU A 278 -3.62 -9.50 -2.56
CA LEU A 278 -2.72 -8.34 -2.77
C LEU A 278 -2.53 -8.03 -4.25
N ILE A 279 -2.34 -9.04 -5.11
CA ILE A 279 -2.22 -8.84 -6.56
C ILE A 279 -3.53 -8.30 -7.18
N PHE A 280 -4.69 -8.78 -6.70
CA PHE A 280 -5.98 -8.22 -7.09
C PHE A 280 -6.11 -6.74 -6.71
N LEU A 281 -5.76 -6.40 -5.47
CA LEU A 281 -5.75 -5.01 -5.01
C LEU A 281 -4.79 -4.13 -5.82
N THR A 282 -3.63 -4.65 -6.23
CA THR A 282 -2.73 -3.92 -7.15
C THR A 282 -3.45 -3.53 -8.44
N GLY A 283 -4.26 -4.42 -9.01
CA GLY A 283 -5.08 -4.10 -10.19
C GLY A 283 -6.16 -3.05 -9.90
N PHE A 284 -6.81 -3.14 -8.72
CA PHE A 284 -7.79 -2.15 -8.28
C PHE A 284 -7.17 -0.75 -8.11
N PHE A 285 -6.00 -0.64 -7.47
CA PHE A 285 -5.30 0.64 -7.32
C PHE A 285 -4.73 1.15 -8.65
N ALA A 286 -4.33 0.27 -9.57
CA ALA A 286 -3.97 0.67 -10.93
C ALA A 286 -5.15 1.24 -11.72
N LEU A 287 -6.37 0.70 -11.52
CA LEU A 287 -7.59 1.30 -12.07
C LEU A 287 -7.86 2.66 -11.44
N ALA A 288 -7.75 2.79 -10.12
CA ALA A 288 -7.92 4.08 -9.44
C ALA A 288 -6.93 5.15 -9.94
N TYR A 289 -5.67 4.77 -10.18
CA TYR A 289 -4.66 5.64 -10.79
C TYR A 289 -5.11 6.15 -12.16
N MET A 290 -5.61 5.25 -13.02
CA MET A 290 -6.08 5.60 -14.37
C MET A 290 -7.32 6.50 -14.36
N LEU A 291 -8.15 6.40 -13.33
CA LEU A 291 -9.33 7.26 -13.12
C LEU A 291 -8.99 8.64 -12.56
N GLY A 292 -7.71 8.95 -12.34
CA GLY A 292 -7.23 10.26 -11.89
C GLY A 292 -6.83 10.35 -10.42
N PHE A 293 -7.03 9.29 -9.62
CA PHE A 293 -6.59 9.25 -8.22
C PHE A 293 -5.12 8.82 -8.13
N ARG A 294 -4.17 9.70 -8.50
CA ARG A 294 -2.77 9.29 -8.73
C ARG A 294 -2.05 8.91 -7.44
N ILE A 295 -2.16 9.72 -6.38
CA ILE A 295 -1.49 9.44 -5.10
C ILE A 295 -2.03 8.13 -4.50
N LEU A 296 -3.35 8.00 -4.45
CA LEU A 296 -4.04 6.82 -3.93
C LEU A 296 -3.67 5.56 -4.72
N GLY A 297 -3.67 5.65 -6.05
CA GLY A 297 -3.32 4.56 -6.93
C GLY A 297 -1.85 4.13 -6.82
N ASP A 298 -0.91 5.08 -6.87
CA ASP A 298 0.53 4.75 -6.84
C ASP A 298 0.96 4.19 -5.48
N THR A 299 0.55 4.85 -4.40
CA THR A 299 0.80 4.36 -3.03
C THR A 299 0.20 2.98 -2.83
N GLY A 300 -1.01 2.74 -3.35
CA GLY A 300 -1.69 1.46 -3.17
C GLY A 300 -1.02 0.31 -3.91
N ILE A 301 -0.61 0.54 -5.16
CA ILE A 301 0.19 -0.41 -5.95
C ILE A 301 1.46 -0.79 -5.20
N LEU A 302 2.19 0.20 -4.69
CA LEU A 302 3.47 -0.02 -4.01
C LEU A 302 3.28 -0.81 -2.72
N ILE A 303 2.36 -0.38 -1.84
CA ILE A 303 2.09 -1.11 -0.60
C ILE A 303 1.74 -2.57 -0.90
N CYS A 304 0.83 -2.83 -1.83
CA CYS A 304 0.40 -4.20 -2.16
C CYS A 304 1.58 -5.08 -2.62
N LEU A 305 2.40 -4.56 -3.54
CA LEU A 305 3.53 -5.31 -4.12
C LEU A 305 4.70 -5.49 -3.13
N ILE A 306 4.96 -4.49 -2.29
CA ILE A 306 5.94 -4.59 -1.20
C ILE A 306 5.47 -5.62 -0.19
N SER A 307 4.22 -5.55 0.26
CA SER A 307 3.65 -6.54 1.20
C SER A 307 3.69 -7.95 0.62
N ALA A 308 3.36 -8.12 -0.66
CA ALA A 308 3.39 -9.41 -1.34
C ALA A 308 4.82 -9.98 -1.45
N SER A 309 5.80 -9.13 -1.76
CA SER A 309 7.22 -9.53 -1.84
C SER A 309 7.79 -9.86 -0.46
N PHE A 310 7.52 -9.00 0.52
CA PHE A 310 8.09 -9.08 1.86
C PHE A 310 7.58 -10.30 2.63
N MET A 311 6.28 -10.63 2.54
CA MET A 311 5.73 -11.81 3.22
C MET A 311 6.28 -13.14 2.70
N LEU A 312 6.85 -13.13 1.49
CA LEU A 312 7.47 -14.30 0.87
C LEU A 312 8.95 -14.46 1.26
N ILE A 313 9.57 -13.53 2.00
CA ILE A 313 10.93 -13.71 2.50
C ILE A 313 11.01 -14.99 3.37
N PRO A 314 11.96 -15.91 3.13
CA PRO A 314 11.98 -17.23 3.76
C PRO A 314 12.56 -17.25 5.18
N VAL A 315 12.26 -16.23 5.99
CA VAL A 315 12.74 -16.05 7.37
C VAL A 315 11.57 -16.19 8.35
N LYS A 316 11.81 -16.66 9.59
CA LYS A 316 10.75 -16.67 10.62
C LYS A 316 10.50 -15.22 11.08
N PRO A 317 9.26 -14.82 11.40
CA PRO A 317 8.03 -15.61 11.44
C PRO A 317 7.22 -15.63 10.13
N TYR A 318 7.77 -15.18 9.00
CA TYR A 318 7.00 -14.97 7.78
C TYR A 318 6.44 -16.27 7.16
N PRO A 319 5.26 -16.17 6.52
CA PRO A 319 4.65 -17.33 5.87
C PRO A 319 5.49 -17.91 4.73
N GLY A 320 6.30 -17.09 4.04
CA GLY A 320 7.21 -17.50 2.98
C GLY A 320 8.14 -18.65 3.35
N ARG A 321 8.55 -18.76 4.62
CA ARG A 321 9.42 -19.86 5.08
C ARG A 321 8.76 -21.23 4.99
N GLU A 322 7.49 -21.35 5.38
CA GLU A 322 6.77 -22.63 5.30
C GLU A 322 6.51 -23.00 3.84
N LEU A 323 6.17 -22.01 3.01
CA LEU A 323 6.00 -22.21 1.57
C LEU A 323 7.30 -22.69 0.90
N MET A 324 8.44 -22.05 1.16
CA MET A 324 9.73 -22.45 0.61
C MET A 324 10.11 -23.88 1.02
N LYS A 325 9.89 -24.25 2.29
CA LYS A 325 10.22 -25.60 2.79
C LYS A 325 9.38 -26.70 2.16
N LYS A 326 8.10 -26.43 1.87
CA LYS A 326 7.14 -27.45 1.40
C LYS A 326 6.97 -27.47 -0.11
N LYS A 327 7.06 -26.30 -0.76
CA LYS A 327 6.87 -26.09 -2.19
C LYS A 327 7.86 -25.02 -2.72
N PRO A 328 9.16 -25.33 -2.81
CA PRO A 328 10.19 -24.36 -3.19
C PRO A 328 9.97 -23.75 -4.58
N MET A 329 9.53 -24.55 -5.55
CA MET A 329 9.24 -24.05 -6.90
C MET A 329 8.07 -23.05 -6.92
N LEU A 330 6.99 -23.34 -6.20
CA LEU A 330 5.85 -22.42 -6.10
C LEU A 330 6.24 -21.14 -5.38
N TRP A 331 6.99 -21.26 -4.28
CA TRP A 331 7.53 -20.12 -3.57
C TRP A 331 8.36 -19.21 -4.49
N PHE A 332 9.28 -19.79 -5.26
CA PHE A 332 10.16 -19.06 -6.16
C PHE A 332 9.38 -18.32 -7.25
N LEU A 333 8.39 -18.97 -7.87
CA LEU A 333 7.52 -18.34 -8.86
C LEU A 333 6.74 -17.15 -8.29
N LEU A 334 6.12 -17.31 -7.12
CA LEU A 334 5.36 -16.22 -6.49
C LEU A 334 6.29 -15.07 -6.07
N PHE A 335 7.48 -15.38 -5.55
CA PHE A 335 8.44 -14.38 -5.11
C PHE A 335 8.97 -13.56 -6.29
N ILE A 336 9.39 -14.23 -7.37
CA ILE A 336 9.82 -13.54 -8.60
C ILE A 336 8.70 -12.69 -9.16
N LEU A 337 7.48 -13.23 -9.27
CA LEU A 337 6.35 -12.48 -9.80
C LEU A 337 6.10 -11.19 -9.00
N ALA A 338 6.01 -11.27 -7.67
CA ALA A 338 5.79 -10.08 -6.85
C ALA A 338 6.97 -9.10 -6.92
N PHE A 339 8.21 -9.58 -6.88
CA PHE A 339 9.38 -8.72 -6.90
C PHE A 339 9.57 -8.03 -8.26
N THR A 340 9.33 -8.73 -9.36
CA THR A 340 9.36 -8.14 -10.72
C THR A 340 8.24 -7.12 -10.90
N LEU A 341 7.02 -7.41 -10.41
CA LEU A 341 5.92 -6.43 -10.45
C LEU A 341 6.23 -5.19 -9.61
N TYR A 342 6.82 -5.37 -8.42
CA TYR A 342 7.27 -4.27 -7.59
C TYR A 342 8.33 -3.42 -8.31
N PHE A 343 9.36 -4.06 -8.86
CA PHE A 343 10.43 -3.38 -9.59
C PHE A 343 9.89 -2.56 -10.77
N THR A 344 9.04 -3.18 -11.59
CA THR A 344 8.42 -2.52 -12.75
C THR A 344 7.49 -1.39 -12.34
N ALA A 345 6.81 -1.49 -11.20
CA ALA A 345 5.89 -0.45 -10.71
C ALA A 345 6.67 0.76 -10.19
N PHE A 346 7.74 0.50 -9.43
CA PHE A 346 8.58 1.54 -8.84
C PHE A 346 9.38 2.32 -9.89
N SER A 347 9.81 1.64 -10.97
CA SER A 347 10.53 2.26 -12.10
C SER A 347 9.62 2.70 -13.24
N ASN A 348 8.30 2.54 -13.11
CA ASN A 348 7.30 2.86 -14.12
C ASN A 348 7.60 2.26 -15.52
N LEU A 349 8.07 1.02 -15.56
CA LEU A 349 8.52 0.34 -16.79
C LEU A 349 7.38 -0.21 -17.66
N ILE A 350 6.25 -0.58 -17.05
CA ILE A 350 5.11 -1.18 -17.75
C ILE A 350 3.84 -0.34 -17.54
N PRO A 351 2.92 -0.30 -18.52
CA PRO A 351 1.71 0.52 -18.42
C PRO A 351 0.79 0.03 -17.30
N ARG A 352 0.03 0.95 -16.70
CA ARG A 352 -0.94 0.65 -15.61
C ARG A 352 -1.98 -0.40 -16.02
N LEU A 353 -2.34 -0.46 -17.31
CA LEU A 353 -3.22 -1.50 -17.89
C LEU A 353 -2.71 -2.94 -17.63
N ALA A 354 -1.40 -3.16 -17.63
CA ALA A 354 -0.84 -4.48 -17.35
C ALA A 354 -1.14 -4.94 -15.92
N TYR A 355 -1.04 -4.04 -14.93
CA TYR A 355 -1.39 -4.34 -13.54
C TYR A 355 -2.88 -4.63 -13.37
N ILE A 356 -3.75 -3.91 -14.09
CA ILE A 356 -5.21 -4.17 -14.10
C ILE A 356 -5.48 -5.59 -14.61
N ALA A 357 -4.88 -5.97 -15.75
CA ALA A 357 -5.06 -7.31 -16.33
C ALA A 357 -4.58 -8.42 -15.37
N ILE A 358 -3.41 -8.25 -14.76
CA ILE A 358 -2.86 -9.21 -13.80
C ILE A 358 -3.73 -9.30 -12.54
N GLY A 359 -4.21 -8.16 -12.03
CA GLY A 359 -5.13 -8.13 -10.89
C GLY A 359 -6.46 -8.81 -11.18
N PHE A 360 -7.00 -8.63 -12.39
CA PHE A 360 -8.22 -9.30 -12.84
C PHE A 360 -8.03 -10.83 -12.95
N LEU A 361 -6.91 -11.28 -13.50
CA LEU A 361 -6.57 -12.72 -13.51
C LEU A 361 -6.50 -13.29 -12.09
N SER A 362 -5.90 -12.55 -11.15
CA SER A 362 -5.84 -12.95 -9.74
C SER A 362 -7.25 -13.05 -9.11
N PHE A 363 -8.14 -12.12 -9.43
CA PHE A 363 -9.54 -12.17 -9.02
C PHE A 363 -10.25 -13.41 -9.56
N LEU A 364 -10.07 -13.77 -10.82
CA LEU A 364 -10.66 -14.98 -11.40
C LEU A 364 -10.21 -16.24 -10.66
N VAL A 365 -8.93 -16.32 -10.29
CA VAL A 365 -8.41 -17.44 -9.49
C VAL A 365 -9.03 -17.46 -8.09
N LEU A 366 -9.14 -16.31 -7.43
CA LEU A 366 -9.80 -16.20 -6.12
C LEU A 366 -11.27 -16.59 -6.18
N PHE A 367 -12.00 -16.09 -7.18
CA PHE A 367 -13.40 -16.39 -7.40
C PHE A 367 -13.60 -17.89 -7.66
N TYR A 368 -12.77 -18.49 -8.50
CA TYR A 368 -12.80 -19.93 -8.76
C TYR A 368 -12.58 -20.76 -7.48
N GLU A 369 -11.59 -20.38 -6.67
CA GLU A 369 -11.26 -21.04 -5.41
C GLU A 369 -12.39 -20.96 -4.37
N GLN A 370 -13.20 -19.89 -4.36
CA GLN A 370 -14.32 -19.72 -3.43
C GLN A 370 -15.63 -20.36 -3.93
N VAL A 371 -15.95 -20.24 -5.22
CA VAL A 371 -17.27 -20.60 -5.76
C VAL A 371 -17.35 -22.08 -6.17
N PHE A 372 -16.32 -22.63 -6.81
CA PHE A 372 -16.45 -23.91 -7.52
C PHE A 372 -15.84 -25.11 -6.78
N SER A 373 -15.11 -24.88 -5.69
CA SER A 373 -14.16 -25.88 -5.19
C SER A 373 -14.60 -26.54 -3.86
N LYS A 374 -15.47 -27.57 -3.92
CA LYS A 374 -15.82 -28.43 -2.75
C LYS A 374 -14.58 -29.06 -2.07
N LYS A 375 -13.51 -29.28 -2.84
CA LYS A 375 -12.12 -29.45 -2.36
C LYS A 375 -11.30 -28.39 -3.07
N THR A 376 -10.64 -27.52 -2.34
CA THR A 376 -10.10 -26.28 -2.86
C THR A 376 -8.91 -26.49 -3.81
N PHE A 377 -8.93 -25.83 -4.97
CA PHE A 377 -7.94 -25.98 -6.04
C PHE A 377 -6.52 -25.82 -5.51
N ILE A 378 -6.31 -24.83 -4.63
CA ILE A 378 -5.03 -24.62 -3.95
C ILE A 378 -4.61 -25.86 -3.13
N LEU A 379 -5.52 -26.49 -2.38
CA LEU A 379 -5.20 -27.71 -1.60
C LEU A 379 -4.80 -28.89 -2.49
N ARG A 380 -5.47 -29.04 -3.64
CA ARG A 380 -5.09 -30.08 -4.63
C ARG A 380 -3.71 -29.78 -5.22
N PHE A 381 -3.47 -28.52 -5.58
CA PHE A 381 -2.20 -28.08 -6.17
C PHE A 381 -1.02 -28.28 -5.22
N ILE A 382 -1.19 -27.95 -3.94
CA ILE A 382 -0.15 -28.17 -2.92
C ILE A 382 -0.06 -29.63 -2.44
N LYS A 383 -0.89 -30.55 -2.97
CA LYS A 383 -0.98 -31.95 -2.54
C LYS A 383 -1.18 -32.06 -1.01
N ALA A 384 -2.16 -31.32 -0.48
CA ALA A 384 -2.46 -31.34 0.94
C ALA A 384 -2.95 -32.74 1.37
N PRO A 385 -2.57 -33.23 2.57
CA PRO A 385 -3.11 -34.47 3.10
C PRO A 385 -4.62 -34.35 3.28
N ILE A 386 -5.33 -35.46 3.06
CA ILE A 386 -6.78 -35.53 3.29
C ILE A 386 -6.99 -35.27 4.78
N PRO A 387 -7.82 -34.27 5.18
CA PRO A 387 -8.11 -34.07 6.59
C PRO A 387 -8.71 -35.36 7.15
N PRO A 388 -8.41 -35.73 8.41
CA PRO A 388 -9.11 -36.83 9.05
C PRO A 388 -10.62 -36.57 8.98
N PRO A 389 -11.45 -37.62 8.79
CA PRO A 389 -12.90 -37.45 8.83
C PRO A 389 -13.32 -36.79 10.15
N PRO A 390 -14.39 -35.98 10.13
CA PRO A 390 -14.84 -35.20 11.28
C PRO A 390 -15.15 -36.04 12.50
#